data_AF-A0A1G0X8L8-F1
#
_entry.id   AF-A0A1G0X8L8-F1
#
_cell.length_a   1.000
_cell.length_b   1.000
_cell.length_c   1.000
_cell.angle_alpha   90.00
_cell.angle_beta   90.00
_cell.angle_gamma   90.00
#
_symmetry.space_group_name_H-M   'P 1'
#
loop_
_entity.id
_entity.type
_entity.pdbx_description
1 polymer ?
#
loop_
_entity_poly.entity_id
_entity_poly.type
_entity_poly.pdbx_seq_one_letter_code
_entity_poly.pdbx_strand_id
1 'polypeptide(L)'
;MEREHFVHGFARRITMLMQQANLVSPNSKAGVKVSKLAEISGCSHQMARRYVLGEALPDVNVTYKIAKWLKVSPGWLLFGEETKIPNNIDQKNLIQIEPDLLEYILTKSASLFTITKDTNELISFIMDIINDAIHIKADKNEILKIIDISINSATRFNGIKHDNRAKTA
;
A
#
# COMPACT_ATOMS: atom_id res chain seq x y z
N MET A 1 8.50 -21.03 -10.09
CA MET A 1 7.66 -21.09 -8.89
C MET A 1 6.27 -21.52 -9.33
N GLU A 2 5.77 -22.65 -8.85
CA GLU A 2 4.55 -23.28 -9.38
C GLU A 2 3.29 -22.69 -8.76
N ARG A 3 2.17 -22.71 -9.49
CA ARG A 3 0.86 -22.19 -9.06
C ARG A 3 0.45 -22.77 -7.71
N GLU A 4 0.71 -24.05 -7.47
CA GLU A 4 0.38 -24.72 -6.21
C GLU A 4 1.05 -24.04 -5.01
N HIS A 5 2.30 -23.58 -5.14
CA HIS A 5 3.00 -22.89 -4.06
C HIS A 5 2.26 -21.63 -3.60
N PHE A 6 1.72 -20.85 -4.55
CA PHE A 6 0.96 -19.63 -4.23
C PHE A 6 -0.37 -19.94 -3.54
N VAL A 7 -1.09 -20.94 -4.04
CA VAL A 7 -2.41 -21.28 -3.50
C VAL A 7 -2.29 -21.82 -2.07
N HIS A 8 -1.31 -22.69 -1.81
CA HIS A 8 -1.04 -23.21 -0.46
C HIS A 8 -0.50 -22.13 0.48
N GLY A 9 0.38 -21.24 0.00
CA GLY A 9 0.87 -20.10 0.79
C GLY A 9 -0.27 -19.17 1.22
N PHE A 10 -1.21 -18.87 0.32
CA PHE A 10 -2.39 -18.08 0.65
C PHE A 10 -3.26 -18.77 1.72
N ALA A 11 -3.54 -20.07 1.54
CA ALA A 11 -4.34 -20.85 2.47
C ALA A 11 -3.74 -20.89 3.88
N ARG A 12 -2.41 -21.04 3.99
CA ARG A 12 -1.71 -20.98 5.28
C ARG A 12 -1.83 -19.61 5.95
N ARG A 13 -1.61 -18.51 5.21
CA ARG A 13 -1.72 -17.16 5.77
C ARG A 13 -3.13 -16.81 6.21
N ILE A 14 -4.16 -17.13 5.41
CA ILE A 14 -5.55 -16.83 5.79
C ILE A 14 -6.00 -17.67 6.99
N THR A 15 -5.65 -18.96 7.04
CA THR A 15 -6.01 -19.83 8.17
C THR A 15 -5.33 -19.38 9.45
N MET A 16 -4.04 -19.07 9.40
CA MET A 16 -3.29 -18.50 10.52
C MET A 16 -3.92 -17.20 11.04
N LEU A 17 -4.25 -16.25 10.17
CA LEU A 17 -4.90 -14.99 10.58
C LEU A 17 -6.28 -15.23 11.19
N MET A 18 -7.07 -16.14 10.62
CA MET A 18 -8.38 -16.49 11.17
C MET A 18 -8.25 -17.15 12.56
N GLN A 19 -7.22 -17.97 12.77
CA GLN A 19 -6.93 -18.56 14.09
C GLN A 19 -6.55 -17.48 15.11
N GLN A 20 -5.68 -16.52 14.74
CA GLN A 20 -5.31 -15.39 15.60
C GLN A 20 -6.50 -14.49 15.95
N ALA A 21 -7.46 -14.35 15.04
CA ALA A 21 -8.70 -13.61 15.26
C ALA A 21 -9.79 -14.42 16.01
N ASN A 22 -9.44 -15.59 16.58
CA ASN A 22 -10.36 -16.48 17.30
C ASN A 22 -11.56 -16.99 16.44
N LEU A 23 -11.35 -17.14 15.13
CA LEU A 23 -12.33 -17.63 14.16
C LEU A 23 -12.13 -19.12 13.86
N VAL A 24 -11.97 -19.91 14.92
CA VAL A 24 -11.70 -21.35 14.83
C VAL A 24 -12.99 -22.17 14.78
N SER A 25 -12.95 -23.32 14.10
CA SER A 25 -14.04 -24.29 14.05
C SER A 25 -13.50 -25.73 14.04
N PRO A 26 -13.79 -26.55 15.06
CA PRO A 26 -13.32 -27.93 15.12
C PRO A 26 -13.98 -28.83 14.06
N ASN A 27 -15.16 -28.45 13.57
CA ASN A 27 -15.91 -29.21 12.56
C ASN A 27 -15.43 -28.95 11.13
N SER A 28 -14.51 -28.00 10.93
CA SER A 28 -13.96 -27.65 9.62
C SER A 28 -12.64 -28.35 9.38
N LYS A 29 -12.43 -28.91 8.19
CA LYS A 29 -11.14 -29.53 7.80
C LYS A 29 -9.96 -28.55 7.88
N ALA A 30 -10.21 -27.26 7.68
CA ALA A 30 -9.19 -26.22 7.78
C ALA A 30 -9.05 -25.64 9.21
N GLY A 31 -9.83 -26.13 10.19
CA GLY A 31 -9.80 -25.65 11.57
C GLY A 31 -10.40 -24.26 11.80
N VAL A 32 -11.01 -23.63 10.79
CA VAL A 32 -11.52 -22.25 10.82
C VAL A 32 -13.00 -22.13 10.42
N LYS A 33 -13.66 -21.06 10.86
CA LYS A 33 -15.08 -20.76 10.56
C LYS A 33 -15.28 -20.33 9.10
N VAL A 34 -15.38 -21.31 8.20
CA VAL A 34 -15.59 -21.10 6.75
C VAL A 34 -16.85 -20.28 6.43
N SER A 35 -17.91 -20.43 7.23
CA SER A 35 -19.14 -19.65 7.09
C SER A 35 -18.89 -18.14 7.21
N LYS A 36 -18.05 -17.73 8.16
CA LYS A 36 -17.72 -16.31 8.35
C LYS A 36 -16.88 -15.77 7.20
N LEU A 37 -15.97 -16.59 6.67
CA LEU A 37 -15.20 -16.23 5.48
C LEU A 37 -16.11 -16.05 4.25
N ALA A 38 -17.08 -16.94 4.04
CA ALA A 38 -18.06 -16.84 2.96
C ALA A 38 -18.89 -15.55 3.05
N GLU A 39 -19.37 -15.21 4.24
CA GLU A 39 -20.10 -13.97 4.52
C GLU A 39 -19.28 -12.72 4.14
N ILE A 40 -18.03 -12.64 4.60
CA ILE A 40 -17.16 -11.48 4.36
C ILE A 40 -16.72 -11.36 2.89
N SER A 41 -16.38 -12.49 2.26
CA SER A 41 -15.97 -12.51 0.86
C SER A 41 -17.14 -12.26 -0.09
N GLY A 42 -18.37 -12.56 0.35
CA GLY A 42 -19.57 -12.56 -0.50
C GLY A 42 -19.58 -13.73 -1.49
N CYS A 43 -18.80 -14.78 -1.25
CA CYS A 43 -18.78 -15.98 -2.09
C CYS A 43 -19.57 -17.12 -1.46
N SER A 44 -19.75 -18.21 -2.22
CA SER A 44 -20.41 -19.41 -1.68
C SER A 44 -19.56 -20.09 -0.61
N HIS A 45 -20.21 -20.80 0.30
CA HIS A 45 -19.51 -21.58 1.33
C HIS A 45 -18.48 -22.56 0.73
N GLN A 46 -18.82 -23.19 -0.40
CA GLN A 46 -17.92 -24.09 -1.11
C GLN A 46 -16.68 -23.35 -1.63
N MET A 47 -16.84 -22.15 -2.16
CA MET A 47 -15.69 -21.37 -2.65
C MET A 47 -14.80 -20.90 -1.49
N ALA A 48 -15.40 -20.41 -0.40
CA ALA A 48 -14.65 -20.06 0.81
C ALA A 48 -13.88 -21.27 1.39
N ARG A 49 -14.45 -22.47 1.30
CA ARG A 49 -13.79 -23.71 1.70
C ARG A 49 -12.55 -23.99 0.84
N ARG A 50 -12.65 -23.83 -0.49
CA ARG A 50 -11.51 -24.02 -1.41
C ARG A 50 -10.35 -23.07 -1.10
N TYR A 51 -10.64 -21.83 -0.68
CA TYR A 51 -9.64 -20.84 -0.30
C TYR A 51 -8.80 -21.28 0.91
N VAL A 52 -9.45 -21.72 1.99
CA VAL A 52 -8.75 -22.13 3.23
C VAL A 52 -8.05 -23.49 3.10
N LEU A 53 -8.41 -24.30 2.10
CA LEU A 53 -7.79 -25.59 1.82
C LEU A 53 -6.65 -25.52 0.80
N GLY A 54 -6.41 -24.37 0.18
CA GLY A 54 -5.37 -24.25 -0.84
C GLY A 54 -5.77 -24.85 -2.20
N GLU A 55 -7.08 -24.94 -2.48
CA GLU A 55 -7.63 -25.49 -3.73
C GLU A 55 -7.99 -24.40 -4.75
N ALA A 56 -8.02 -23.13 -4.33
CA ALA A 56 -8.30 -21.98 -5.18
C ALA A 56 -7.72 -20.68 -4.59
N LEU A 57 -7.45 -19.71 -5.47
CA LEU A 57 -7.20 -18.31 -5.07
C LEU A 57 -8.45 -17.47 -5.30
N PRO A 58 -8.72 -16.49 -4.42
CA PRO A 58 -9.73 -15.48 -4.67
C PRO A 58 -9.33 -14.53 -5.80
N ASP A 59 -10.31 -13.88 -6.42
CA ASP A 59 -10.07 -12.73 -7.29
C ASP A 59 -9.62 -11.49 -6.50
N VAL A 60 -9.26 -10.42 -7.21
CA VAL A 60 -8.76 -9.16 -6.62
C VAL A 60 -9.75 -8.55 -5.64
N ASN A 61 -11.03 -8.50 -5.97
CA ASN A 61 -12.06 -7.88 -5.15
C ASN A 61 -12.29 -8.67 -3.85
N VAL A 62 -12.37 -9.99 -3.97
CA VAL A 62 -12.51 -10.89 -2.82
C VAL A 62 -11.27 -10.85 -1.94
N THR A 63 -10.07 -10.82 -2.54
CA THR A 63 -8.81 -10.66 -1.81
C THR A 63 -8.82 -9.38 -0.97
N TYR A 64 -9.24 -8.26 -1.55
CA TYR A 64 -9.30 -6.98 -0.86
C TYR A 64 -10.25 -7.01 0.33
N LYS A 65 -11.45 -7.59 0.17
CA LYS A 65 -12.43 -7.74 1.27
C LYS A 65 -11.87 -8.55 2.43
N ILE A 66 -11.25 -9.70 2.13
CA ILE A 66 -10.66 -10.59 3.13
C ILE A 66 -9.51 -9.88 3.86
N ALA A 67 -8.60 -9.26 3.10
CA ALA A 67 -7.44 -8.57 3.65
C ALA A 67 -7.85 -7.40 4.56
N LYS A 68 -8.84 -6.60 4.13
CA LYS A 68 -9.41 -5.51 4.94
C LYS A 68 -10.00 -6.02 6.24
N TRP A 69 -10.76 -7.12 6.19
CA TRP A 69 -11.37 -7.73 7.37
C TRP A 69 -10.32 -8.26 8.35
N LEU A 70 -9.27 -8.89 7.84
CA LEU A 70 -8.15 -9.41 8.65
C LEU A 70 -7.07 -8.36 8.97
N LYS A 71 -7.28 -7.11 8.57
CA LYS A 71 -6.37 -5.96 8.82
C LYS A 71 -4.93 -6.17 8.32
N VAL A 72 -4.79 -6.80 7.16
CA VAL A 72 -3.49 -6.98 6.47
C VAL A 72 -3.53 -6.40 5.05
N SER A 73 -2.37 -6.24 4.41
CA SER A 73 -2.34 -5.83 3.01
C SER A 73 -2.76 -7.00 2.08
N PRO A 74 -3.50 -6.73 0.99
CA PRO A 74 -3.86 -7.77 0.01
C PRO A 74 -2.63 -8.47 -0.59
N GLY A 75 -1.57 -7.70 -0.85
CA GLY A 75 -0.32 -8.23 -1.38
C GLY A 75 0.37 -9.18 -0.40
N TRP A 76 0.43 -8.84 0.89
CA TRP A 76 0.97 -9.76 1.90
C TRP A 76 0.09 -11.01 2.06
N LEU A 77 -1.24 -10.88 2.01
CA LEU A 77 -2.11 -12.04 2.09
C LEU A 77 -1.87 -13.03 0.93
N LEU A 78 -1.59 -12.53 -0.27
CA LEU A 78 -1.30 -13.34 -1.46
C LEU A 78 0.15 -13.84 -1.55
N PHE A 79 1.13 -13.08 -1.06
CA PHE A 79 2.55 -13.28 -1.37
C PHE A 79 3.51 -13.12 -0.18
N GLY A 80 3.00 -12.81 1.01
CA GLY A 80 3.80 -12.50 2.18
C GLY A 80 4.50 -13.71 2.80
N GLU A 81 5.54 -13.43 3.58
CA GLU A 81 6.20 -14.41 4.44
C GLU A 81 5.43 -14.55 5.77
N GLU A 82 5.17 -15.79 6.20
CA GLU A 82 4.44 -16.08 7.44
C GLU A 82 5.19 -15.69 8.71
N THR A 83 6.51 -15.67 8.65
CA THR A 83 7.39 -15.28 9.75
C THR A 83 7.30 -13.79 10.09
N LYS A 84 6.69 -12.98 9.21
CA LYS A 84 6.52 -11.54 9.35
C LYS A 84 5.09 -11.18 8.97
N ILE A 85 4.14 -11.48 9.85
CA ILE A 85 2.82 -10.86 9.75
C ILE A 85 3.05 -9.35 9.92
N PRO A 86 2.77 -8.51 8.91
CA PRO A 86 2.92 -7.08 9.04
C PRO A 86 1.97 -6.65 10.15
N ASN A 87 2.53 -6.19 11.27
CA ASN A 87 1.79 -5.65 12.39
C ASN A 87 1.14 -4.35 11.94
N ASN A 88 -0.03 -4.50 11.33
CA ASN A 88 -0.68 -3.47 10.54
C ASN A 88 0.23 -2.96 9.41
N ILE A 89 -0.41 -2.37 8.43
CA ILE A 89 0.26 -1.38 7.61
C ILE A 89 0.71 -0.32 8.61
N ASP A 90 1.99 -0.28 8.97
CA ASP A 90 2.51 0.66 9.97
C ASP A 90 2.16 2.05 9.46
N GLN A 91 1.09 2.65 9.98
CA GLN A 91 0.51 3.88 9.43
C GLN A 91 1.55 5.01 9.41
N LYS A 92 2.56 4.90 10.27
CA LYS A 92 3.74 5.77 10.32
C LYS A 92 4.54 5.79 9.01
N ASN A 93 4.53 4.69 8.26
CA ASN A 93 5.25 4.53 6.99
C ASN A 93 4.33 4.68 5.78
N LEU A 94 3.04 5.01 5.98
CA LEU A 94 2.13 5.31 4.89
C LEU A 94 2.20 6.79 4.53
N ILE A 95 2.53 7.05 3.27
CA ILE A 95 2.29 8.36 2.65
C ILE A 95 0.79 8.48 2.43
N GLN A 96 0.10 9.20 3.32
CA GLN A 96 -1.31 9.56 3.13
C GLN A 96 -1.37 10.92 2.42
N ILE A 97 -1.78 10.90 1.15
CA ILE A 97 -1.89 12.09 0.32
C ILE A 97 -3.20 12.04 -0.47
N GLU A 98 -3.88 13.18 -0.58
CA GLU A 98 -5.08 13.30 -1.42
C GLU A 98 -4.72 13.02 -2.89
N PRO A 99 -5.50 12.20 -3.63
CA PRO A 99 -5.22 11.89 -5.02
C PRO A 99 -5.00 13.12 -5.90
N ASP A 100 -5.86 14.14 -5.77
CA ASP A 100 -5.76 15.38 -6.54
C ASP A 100 -4.45 16.15 -6.26
N LEU A 101 -3.96 16.08 -5.01
CA LEU A 101 -2.72 16.73 -4.61
C LEU A 101 -1.50 15.97 -5.16
N LEU A 102 -1.54 14.64 -5.12
CA LEU A 102 -0.51 13.81 -5.72
C LEU A 102 -0.45 14.02 -7.24
N GLU A 103 -1.61 14.04 -7.91
CA GLU A 103 -1.71 14.32 -9.34
C GLU A 103 -1.14 15.71 -9.67
N TYR A 104 -1.45 16.72 -8.85
CA TYR A 104 -0.91 18.06 -9.00
C TYR A 104 0.62 18.08 -8.93
N ILE A 105 1.21 17.46 -7.90
CA ILE A 105 2.66 17.37 -7.72
C ILE A 105 3.31 16.69 -8.93
N LEU A 106 2.82 15.51 -9.30
CA LEU A 106 3.39 14.73 -10.42
C LEU A 106 3.29 15.49 -11.74
N THR A 107 2.14 16.12 -12.02
CA THR A 107 1.93 16.90 -13.26
C THR A 107 2.91 18.06 -13.36
N LYS A 108 3.11 18.78 -12.26
CA LYS A 108 4.03 19.92 -12.24
C LYS A 108 5.49 19.48 -12.31
N SER A 109 5.85 18.43 -11.59
CA SER A 109 7.21 17.88 -11.58
C SER A 109 7.60 17.21 -12.89
N ALA A 110 6.65 16.74 -13.71
CA ALA A 110 6.93 16.17 -15.03
C ALA A 110 7.71 17.15 -15.94
N SER A 111 7.48 18.46 -15.78
CA SER A 111 8.23 19.49 -16.52
C SER A 111 9.74 19.47 -16.21
N LEU A 112 10.13 19.09 -14.99
CA LEU A 112 11.51 19.03 -14.53
C LEU A 112 12.29 17.85 -15.11
N PHE A 113 11.61 16.82 -15.64
CA PHE A 113 12.25 15.66 -16.27
C PHE A 113 13.17 16.05 -17.43
N THR A 114 12.76 17.06 -18.20
CA THR A 114 13.55 17.57 -19.33
C THR A 114 14.79 18.36 -18.90
N ILE A 115 14.82 18.83 -17.65
CA ILE A 115 15.82 19.76 -17.13
C ILE A 115 16.91 19.01 -16.36
N THR A 116 16.52 18.14 -15.43
CA THR A 116 17.46 17.58 -14.44
C THR A 116 18.45 16.60 -15.07
N LYS A 117 18.13 15.90 -16.17
CA LYS A 117 18.92 14.81 -16.80
C LYS A 117 19.33 13.64 -15.87
N ASP A 118 19.24 13.82 -14.56
CA ASP A 118 19.41 12.85 -13.50
C ASP A 118 18.04 12.47 -12.93
N THR A 119 17.68 11.19 -13.09
CA THR A 119 16.40 10.66 -12.63
C THR A 119 16.35 10.56 -11.10
N ASN A 120 17.47 10.29 -10.43
CA ASN A 120 17.51 10.14 -8.98
C ASN A 120 17.32 11.48 -8.27
N GLU A 121 17.93 12.54 -8.81
CA GLU A 121 17.79 13.90 -8.29
C GLU A 121 16.33 14.38 -8.43
N LEU A 122 15.69 14.10 -9.57
CA LEU A 122 14.26 14.38 -9.77
C LEU A 122 13.38 13.61 -8.78
N ILE A 123 13.63 12.31 -8.59
CA ILE A 123 12.85 11.49 -7.66
C ILE A 123 13.01 12.02 -6.23
N SER A 124 14.23 12.35 -5.81
CA SER A 124 14.49 12.92 -4.47
C SER A 124 13.69 14.20 -4.26
N PHE A 125 13.71 15.11 -5.24
CA PHE A 125 12.96 16.35 -5.17
C PHE A 125 11.44 16.15 -5.09
N ILE A 126 10.89 15.22 -5.88
CA ILE A 126 9.47 14.87 -5.82
C ILE A 126 9.12 14.32 -4.43
N MET A 127 9.97 13.45 -3.88
CA MET A 127 9.78 12.90 -2.53
C MET A 127 9.84 13.98 -1.45
N ASP A 128 10.72 14.96 -1.58
CA ASP A 128 10.80 16.11 -0.66
C ASP A 128 9.52 16.97 -0.73
N ILE A 129 9.00 17.25 -1.94
CA ILE A 129 7.72 17.96 -2.12
C ILE A 129 6.56 17.18 -1.50
N ILE A 130 6.47 15.86 -1.73
CA ILE A 130 5.42 15.03 -1.15
C ILE A 130 5.50 15.07 0.38
N ASN A 131 6.70 14.95 0.94
CA ASN A 131 6.90 14.98 2.38
C ASN A 131 6.51 16.34 2.98
N ASP A 132 6.89 17.44 2.33
CA ASP A 132 6.49 18.79 2.71
C ASP A 132 4.97 18.96 2.67
N ALA A 133 4.33 18.58 1.57
CA ALA A 133 2.90 18.75 1.37
C ALA A 133 2.06 18.00 2.43
N ILE A 134 2.57 16.90 2.97
CA ILE A 134 1.89 16.10 4.00
C ILE A 134 2.08 16.69 5.40
N HIS A 135 3.24 17.32 5.69
CA HIS A 135 3.59 17.76 7.03
C HIS A 135 3.39 19.25 7.28
N ILE A 136 3.27 20.07 6.23
CA ILE A 136 3.00 21.50 6.35
C ILE A 136 1.57 21.71 6.89
N LYS A 137 1.46 22.40 8.03
CA LYS A 137 0.19 22.86 8.57
C LYS A 137 -0.26 24.14 7.85
N ALA A 138 -0.85 23.98 6.67
CA ALA A 138 -1.39 25.07 5.88
C ALA A 138 -2.69 24.63 5.19
N ASP A 139 -3.47 25.58 4.69
CA ASP A 139 -4.65 25.24 3.90
C ASP A 139 -4.27 24.72 2.49
N LYS A 140 -5.24 24.11 1.80
CA LYS A 140 -5.01 23.52 0.47
C LYS A 140 -4.44 24.53 -0.54
N ASN A 141 -4.92 25.77 -0.55
CA ASN A 141 -4.43 26.79 -1.48
C ASN A 141 -3.01 27.23 -1.15
N GLU A 142 -2.67 27.31 0.13
CA GLU A 142 -1.31 27.60 0.59
C GLU A 142 -0.33 26.48 0.21
N ILE A 143 -0.72 25.21 0.41
CA ILE A 143 0.08 24.05 0.00
C ILE A 143 0.35 24.09 -1.51
N LEU A 144 -0.67 24.35 -2.34
CA LEU A 144 -0.51 24.45 -3.80
C LEU A 144 0.47 25.56 -4.19
N LYS A 145 0.39 26.73 -3.54
CA LYS A 145 1.34 27.84 -3.77
C LYS A 145 2.76 27.45 -3.40
N ILE A 146 2.96 26.75 -2.28
CA ILE A 146 4.29 26.29 -1.85
C ILE A 146 4.87 25.32 -2.89
N ILE A 147 4.06 24.38 -3.39
CA ILE A 147 4.46 23.46 -4.45
C ILE A 147 4.86 24.22 -5.72
N ASP A 148 4.04 25.18 -6.16
CA ASP A 148 4.37 26.01 -7.34
C ASP A 148 5.66 26.80 -7.15
N ILE A 149 5.90 27.36 -5.96
CA ILE A 149 7.14 28.10 -5.66
C ILE A 149 8.35 27.15 -5.76
N SER A 150 8.28 25.98 -5.13
CA SER A 150 9.37 24.99 -5.14
C SER A 150 9.71 24.54 -6.57
N ILE A 151 8.70 24.23 -7.38
CA ILE A 151 8.89 23.75 -8.77
C ILE A 151 9.40 24.86 -9.67
N ASN A 152 8.86 26.08 -9.54
CA ASN A 152 9.34 27.23 -10.31
C ASN A 152 10.77 27.61 -9.93
N SER A 153 11.15 27.45 -8.65
CA SER A 153 12.53 27.64 -8.19
C SER A 153 13.46 26.65 -8.87
N ALA A 154 13.18 25.34 -8.79
CA ALA A 154 13.97 24.30 -9.43
C ALA A 154 14.08 24.49 -10.96
N THR A 155 13.01 24.96 -11.61
CA THR A 155 12.99 25.28 -13.04
C THR A 155 13.90 26.46 -13.38
N ARG A 156 13.85 27.55 -12.60
CA ARG A 156 14.58 28.80 -12.89
C ARG A 156 16.07 28.71 -12.60
N PHE A 157 16.49 27.86 -11.66
CA PHE A 157 17.90 27.67 -11.33
C PHE A 157 18.61 26.61 -12.19
N ASN A 158 17.99 26.18 -13.30
CA ASN A 158 18.57 25.24 -14.28
C ASN A 158 19.06 23.91 -13.66
N GLY A 159 18.40 23.45 -12.60
CA GLY A 159 18.73 22.21 -11.90
C GLY A 159 18.33 22.24 -10.44
N ILE A 160 18.11 21.05 -9.87
CA ILE A 160 17.76 20.82 -8.45
C ILE A 160 19.01 20.96 -7.54
N LYS A 161 20.17 21.29 -8.12
CA LYS A 161 21.51 21.10 -7.52
C LYS A 161 21.80 21.75 -6.18
N HIS A 162 20.96 22.65 -5.65
CA HIS A 162 21.22 23.29 -4.35
C HIS A 162 19.96 23.79 -3.61
N ASP A 163 18.91 22.97 -3.45
CA ASP A 163 18.01 23.18 -2.30
C ASP A 163 18.59 22.44 -1.08
N ASN A 164 19.78 22.87 -0.63
CA ASN A 164 20.34 22.46 0.66
C ASN A 164 19.49 23.12 1.75
N ARG A 165 18.32 22.56 2.04
CA ARG A 165 17.68 22.76 3.34
C ARG A 165 18.62 22.18 4.37
N ALA A 166 19.35 23.07 5.02
CA ALA A 166 20.29 22.75 6.08
C ALA A 166 19.61 21.78 7.05
N LYS A 167 20.07 20.52 7.04
CA LYS A 167 19.91 19.61 8.17
C LYS A 167 20.76 20.19 9.29
N THR A 168 20.22 21.15 10.03
CA THR A 168 20.78 21.55 11.30
C THR A 168 20.60 20.39 12.28
N ALA A 169 21.72 20.02 12.88
CA ALA A 169 21.92 18.97 13.86
C ALA A 169 21.02 19.07 15.10
#